data_AF-A0A532UQZ3-F1
#
_entry.id   AF-A0A532UQZ3-F1
#
_cell.length_a   1.000
_cell.length_b   1.000
_cell.length_c   1.000
_cell.angle_alpha   90.00
_cell.angle_beta   90.00
_cell.angle_gamma   90.00
#
_symmetry.space_group_name_H-M   'P 1'
#
loop_
_entity.id
_entity.type
_entity.pdbx_description
1 polymer ?
#
loop_
_entity_poly.entity_id
_entity_poly.type
_entity_poly.pdbx_seq_one_letter_code
_entity_poly.pdbx_strand_id
1 'polypeptide(L)'
;MMTLTGVKSKRKRTGMTAKRQAAIEERLAQIPDLYKSIYWRAVEGKSMRASVNAQCLECVGWVRAEVHLCTDLGCPLYSKRPYQRIKHKSDEA
;
A
#
# COMPACT_ATOMS: atom_id res chain seq x y z
N MET A 1 13.47 30.84 2.77
CA MET A 1 14.36 29.86 2.09
C MET A 1 14.25 28.55 2.83
N MET A 2 13.46 27.59 2.33
CA MET A 2 13.38 26.24 2.91
C MET A 2 13.60 25.25 1.78
N THR A 3 14.61 24.41 1.97
CA THR A 3 15.32 23.63 0.97
C THR A 3 14.54 22.42 0.49
N LEU A 4 14.57 22.22 -0.83
CA LEU A 4 14.14 21.02 -1.55
C LEU A 4 14.89 19.78 -1.04
N THR A 5 14.24 18.89 -0.30
CA THR A 5 14.78 17.54 -0.02
C THR A 5 14.40 16.61 -1.18
N GLY A 6 15.19 16.66 -2.24
CA GLY A 6 15.12 15.72 -3.35
C GLY A 6 15.52 14.30 -2.93
N VAL A 7 14.54 13.48 -2.53
CA VAL A 7 14.73 12.03 -2.35
C VAL A 7 14.78 11.38 -3.73
N LYS A 8 15.99 11.27 -4.31
CA LYS A 8 16.21 10.54 -5.56
C LYS A 8 15.93 9.05 -5.37
N SER A 9 14.74 8.59 -5.77
CA SER A 9 14.35 7.18 -5.74
C SER A 9 15.18 6.38 -6.77
N LYS A 10 16.27 5.75 -6.31
CA LYS A 10 17.10 4.82 -7.09
C LYS A 10 16.45 3.43 -7.22
N ARG A 11 15.19 3.37 -7.63
CA ARG A 11 14.52 2.08 -7.85
C ARG A 11 13.89 2.09 -9.24
N LYS A 12 14.63 1.64 -10.25
CA LYS A 12 14.08 1.29 -11.56
C LYS A 12 14.26 -0.21 -11.75
N ARG A 13 13.17 -0.93 -12.01
CA ARG A 13 13.20 -2.38 -12.24
C ARG A 13 13.53 -2.63 -13.71
N THR A 14 14.44 -3.56 -13.99
CA THR A 14 14.70 -4.03 -15.36
C THR A 14 13.46 -4.77 -15.89
N GLY A 15 13.05 -4.49 -17.13
CA GLY A 15 11.90 -5.12 -17.79
C GLY A 15 10.53 -4.44 -17.61
N MET A 16 10.47 -3.22 -17.08
CA MET A 16 9.21 -2.45 -17.03
C MET A 16 9.06 -1.56 -18.27
N THR A 17 7.87 -1.53 -18.87
CA THR A 17 7.58 -0.65 -20.01
C THR A 17 7.59 0.82 -19.57
N ALA A 18 8.03 1.73 -20.45
CA ALA A 18 8.06 3.17 -20.17
C ALA A 18 6.68 3.72 -19.77
N LYS A 19 5.61 3.25 -20.46
CA LYS A 19 4.22 3.62 -20.15
C LYS A 19 3.82 3.21 -18.72
N ARG A 20 4.18 2.00 -18.30
CA ARG A 20 3.91 1.53 -16.93
C ARG A 20 4.70 2.34 -15.91
N GLN A 21 5.96 2.62 -16.20
CA GLN A 21 6.83 3.41 -15.32
C GLN A 21 6.27 4.82 -15.07
N ALA A 22 5.84 5.52 -16.12
CA ALA A 22 5.23 6.85 -15.99
C ALA A 22 3.96 6.83 -15.13
N ALA A 23 3.08 5.85 -15.32
CA ALA A 23 1.86 5.70 -14.51
C ALA A 23 2.16 5.43 -13.02
N ILE A 24 3.24 4.71 -12.72
CA ILE A 24 3.70 4.49 -11.34
C ILE A 24 4.25 5.78 -10.73
N GLU A 25 5.01 6.56 -11.49
CA GLU A 25 5.57 7.83 -11.03
C GLU A 25 4.47 8.86 -10.73
N GLU A 26 3.47 8.96 -11.60
CA GLU A 26 2.29 9.78 -11.39
C GLU A 26 1.53 9.37 -10.13
N ARG A 27 1.29 8.06 -9.94
CA ARG A 27 0.66 7.56 -8.72
C ARG A 27 1.49 7.91 -7.48
N LEU A 28 2.81 7.66 -7.52
CA LEU A 28 3.72 7.94 -6.40
C LEU A 28 3.73 9.42 -5.99
N ALA A 29 3.48 10.35 -6.91
CA ALA A 29 3.38 11.77 -6.58
C ALA A 29 2.19 12.09 -5.67
N GLN A 30 1.14 11.27 -5.69
CA GLN A 30 -0.08 11.43 -4.90
C GLN A 30 -0.02 10.70 -3.54
N ILE A 31 1.01 9.87 -3.31
CA ILE A 31 1.16 9.04 -2.11
C ILE A 31 2.00 9.78 -1.06
N PRO A 32 1.60 9.79 0.23
CA PRO A 32 2.44 10.33 1.30
C PRO A 32 3.81 9.63 1.37
N ASP A 33 4.89 10.38 1.62
CA ASP A 33 6.28 9.88 1.60
C ASP A 33 6.48 8.61 2.44
N LEU A 34 5.82 8.53 3.59
CA LEU A 34 5.86 7.38 4.49
C LEU A 34 5.45 6.06 3.80
N TYR A 35 4.50 6.11 2.86
CA TYR A 35 3.92 4.93 2.21
C TYR A 35 4.47 4.69 0.79
N LYS A 36 5.26 5.60 0.23
CA LYS A 36 5.90 5.40 -1.09
C LYS A 36 6.74 4.12 -1.13
N SER A 37 7.40 3.80 -0.02
CA SER A 37 8.24 2.60 0.07
C SER A 37 7.46 1.28 -0.03
N ILE A 38 6.27 1.20 0.59
CA ILE A 38 5.43 0.00 0.56
C ILE A 38 4.73 -0.16 -0.78
N TYR A 39 4.27 0.95 -1.37
CA TYR A 39 3.71 0.96 -2.72
C TYR A 39 4.75 0.51 -3.74
N TRP A 40 5.99 0.99 -3.62
CA TRP A 40 7.06 0.57 -4.51
C TRP A 40 7.35 -0.94 -4.40
N ARG A 41 7.36 -1.50 -3.18
CA ARG A 41 7.53 -2.95 -2.97
C ARG A 41 6.39 -3.77 -3.58
N ALA A 42 5.17 -3.25 -3.56
CA ALA A 42 4.02 -3.85 -4.23
C ALA A 42 4.22 -3.86 -5.76
N VAL A 43 4.62 -2.73 -6.33
CA VAL A 43 4.89 -2.56 -7.76
C VAL A 43 6.02 -3.48 -8.24
N GLU A 44 7.05 -3.69 -7.42
CA GLU A 44 8.13 -4.63 -7.73
C GLU A 44 7.65 -6.08 -7.86
N GLY A 45 6.47 -6.41 -7.35
CA GLY A 45 5.85 -7.74 -7.47
C GLY A 45 6.53 -8.83 -6.64
N LYS A 46 7.46 -8.47 -5.75
CA LYS A 46 8.24 -9.44 -4.95
C LYS A 46 7.53 -9.88 -3.67
N SER A 47 6.43 -9.24 -3.30
CA SER A 47 5.73 -9.53 -2.04
C SER A 47 4.23 -9.30 -2.17
N MET A 48 3.46 -10.38 -2.18
CA MET A 48 2.00 -10.31 -2.13
C MET A 48 1.50 -9.56 -0.89
N ARG A 49 2.20 -9.71 0.24
CA ARG A 49 1.87 -8.96 1.46
C ARG A 49 2.05 -7.47 1.28
N ALA A 50 3.10 -7.02 0.58
CA ALA A 50 3.28 -5.60 0.28
C ALA A 50 2.14 -5.08 -0.63
N SER A 51 1.72 -5.87 -1.62
CA SER A 51 0.60 -5.51 -2.50
C SER A 51 -0.72 -5.35 -1.74
N VAL A 52 -1.07 -6.31 -0.87
CA VAL A 52 -2.27 -6.21 -0.04
C VAL A 52 -2.19 -5.00 0.91
N ASN A 53 -1.05 -4.79 1.56
CA ASN A 53 -0.88 -3.66 2.47
C ASN A 53 -1.00 -2.31 1.75
N ALA A 54 -0.36 -2.16 0.57
CA ALA A 54 -0.46 -0.95 -0.23
C ALA A 54 -1.92 -0.71 -0.70
N GLN A 55 -2.60 -1.76 -1.15
CA GLN A 55 -4.00 -1.67 -1.59
C GLN A 55 -4.94 -1.27 -0.44
N CYS A 56 -4.77 -1.85 0.75
CA CYS A 56 -5.58 -1.49 1.91
C CYS A 56 -5.33 -0.03 2.34
N LEU A 57 -4.07 0.43 2.33
CA LEU A 57 -3.75 1.82 2.63
C LEU A 57 -4.33 2.78 1.60
N GLU A 58 -4.19 2.48 0.30
CA GLU A 58 -4.75 3.28 -0.78
C GLU A 58 -6.29 3.35 -0.69
N CYS A 59 -6.95 2.24 -0.40
CA CYS A 59 -8.41 2.15 -0.27
C CYS A 59 -8.98 3.04 0.83
N VAL A 60 -8.26 3.20 1.94
CA VAL A 60 -8.68 4.06 3.07
C VAL A 60 -8.04 5.45 3.05
N GLY A 61 -7.52 5.88 1.88
CA GLY A 61 -6.97 7.23 1.71
C GLY A 61 -5.66 7.48 2.45
N TRP A 62 -4.82 6.45 2.59
CA TRP A 62 -3.52 6.49 3.29
C TRP A 62 -3.59 6.76 4.79
N VAL A 63 -4.77 6.57 5.41
CA VAL A 63 -4.95 6.69 6.86
C VAL A 63 -4.77 5.32 7.50
N ARG A 64 -3.59 5.04 8.05
CA ARG A 64 -3.26 3.72 8.64
C ARG A 64 -4.29 3.26 9.68
N ALA A 65 -4.79 4.16 10.52
CA ALA A 65 -5.77 3.83 11.56
C ALA A 65 -7.05 3.23 10.97
N GLU A 66 -7.52 3.73 9.84
CA GLU A 66 -8.73 3.26 9.16
C GLU A 66 -8.60 1.82 8.66
N VAL A 67 -7.39 1.35 8.34
CA VAL A 67 -7.17 -0.06 8.00
C VAL A 67 -7.59 -0.98 9.14
N HIS A 68 -7.38 -0.56 10.39
CA HIS A 68 -7.79 -1.33 11.57
C HIS A 68 -9.29 -1.26 11.83
N LEU A 69 -9.93 -0.18 11.41
CA LEU A 69 -11.36 0.10 11.64
C LEU A 69 -12.24 -0.31 10.46
N CYS A 70 -11.65 -0.82 9.38
CA CYS A 70 -12.38 -1.16 8.16
C CYS A 70 -13.41 -2.28 8.40
N THR A 71 -14.70 -1.94 8.29
CA THR A 71 -15.85 -2.81 8.54
C THR A 71 -16.43 -3.47 7.28
N ASP A 72 -15.80 -3.28 6.11
CA ASP A 72 -16.28 -3.88 4.86
C ASP A 72 -16.04 -5.41 4.87
N LEU A 73 -17.05 -6.18 5.29
CA LEU A 73 -17.00 -7.64 5.36
C LEU A 73 -17.06 -8.30 3.96
N GLY A 74 -17.59 -7.60 2.95
CA GLY A 74 -17.71 -8.09 1.58
C GLY A 74 -16.41 -7.98 0.78
N CYS A 75 -15.40 -7.30 1.34
CA CYS A 75 -14.12 -7.10 0.67
C CYS A 75 -13.44 -8.43 0.31
N PRO A 76 -13.02 -8.64 -0.95
CA PRO A 76 -12.30 -9.86 -1.34
C PRO A 76 -10.96 -10.02 -0.63
N LEU A 77 -10.39 -8.92 -0.11
CA LEU A 77 -9.14 -8.93 0.66
C LEU A 77 -9.36 -9.11 2.17
N TYR A 78 -10.61 -9.25 2.65
CA TYR A 78 -10.93 -9.29 4.09
C TYR A 78 -10.04 -10.27 4.87
N SER A 79 -9.91 -11.52 4.40
CA SER A 79 -9.10 -12.57 5.03
C SER A 79 -7.58 -12.32 5.01
N LYS A 80 -7.12 -11.36 4.19
CA LYS A 80 -5.71 -11.01 4.03
C LYS A 80 -5.39 -9.62 4.56
N ARG A 81 -6.36 -8.93 5.19
CA ARG A 81 -6.20 -7.55 5.63
C ARG A 81 -4.98 -7.39 6.56
N PRO A 82 -4.29 -6.24 6.51
CA PRO A 82 -3.24 -5.94 7.45
C PRO A 82 -3.85 -5.78 8.86
N TYR A 83 -3.08 -6.15 9.88
CA TYR A 83 -3.38 -5.82 11.27
C TYR A 83 -4.70 -6.35 11.86
N GLN A 84 -5.27 -7.40 11.29
CA GLN A 84 -6.37 -8.12 11.94
C GLN A 84 -5.88 -8.59 13.32
N ARG A 85 -6.56 -8.13 14.37
CA ARG A 85 -6.38 -8.73 15.70
C ARG A 85 -6.97 -10.12 15.60
N ILE A 86 -6.13 -11.15 15.57
CA ILE A 86 -6.60 -12.52 15.69
C ILE A 86 -7.28 -12.64 17.06
N LYS A 87 -8.61 -12.58 17.09
CA LYS A 87 -9.40 -13.19 18.14
C LYS A 87 -10.01 -14.45 17.53
N HIS A 88 -9.34 -15.57 17.72
CA HIS A 88 -10.00 -16.86 17.58
C HIS A 88 -10.76 -17.17 18.87
N LYS A 89 -11.99 -17.67 18.67
CA LYS A 89 -12.96 -18.26 19.59
C LYS A 89 -13.99 -17.36 20.30
N SER A 90 -15.21 -17.93 20.25
CA SER A 90 -16.51 -17.62 20.86
C SER A 90 -17.13 -16.30 20.45
N ASP A 91 -18.17 -16.35 19.61
CA ASP A 91 -19.48 -15.78 19.92
C ASP A 91 -20.52 -16.35 18.93
N GLU A 92 -20.86 -17.63 19.10
CA GLU A 92 -22.19 -18.12 18.73
C GLU A 92 -22.71 -18.91 19.93
N ALA A 93 -23.67 -18.27 20.59
CA ALA A 93 -24.64 -18.82 21.53
C ALA A 93 -25.91 -19.18 20.75
#